data_AF-T1CYA2-F1
#
_entry.id   AF-T1CYA2-F1
#
_cell.length_a   1.000
_cell.length_b   1.000
_cell.length_c   1.000
_cell.angle_alpha   90.00
_cell.angle_beta   90.00
_cell.angle_gamma   90.00
#
_symmetry.space_group_name_H-M   'P 1'
#
loop_
_entity.id
_entity.type
_entity.pdbx_description
1 polymer ?
#
loop_
_entity_poly.entity_id
_entity_poly.type
_entity_poly.pdbx_seq_one_letter_code
_entity_poly.pdbx_strand_id
1 'polypeptide(L)' 'MIAATTTRKGLKVQAQLDTNLYPKGIKVSDEEFAAIRLDRDSFHGEWNYTITPNTA' A
#
# COMPACT_ATOMS: atom_id res chain seq x y z
N MET A 1 2.15 -15.25 1.49
CA MET A 1 2.90 -16.01 0.46
C MET A 1 2.14 -15.87 -0.86
N ILE A 2 2.72 -15.22 -1.89
CA ILE A 2 2.13 -15.14 -3.24
C ILE A 2 2.66 -16.31 -4.08
N ALA A 3 2.35 -17.55 -3.68
CA ALA A 3 2.92 -18.75 -4.32
C ALA A 3 2.04 -19.33 -5.44
N ALA A 4 0.78 -18.92 -5.57
CA ALA A 4 -0.22 -19.63 -6.39
C ALA A 4 -0.80 -18.84 -7.58
N THR A 5 -0.31 -17.63 -7.87
CA THR A 5 -0.89 -16.81 -8.94
C THR A 5 -0.32 -17.21 -10.30
N THR A 6 -1.10 -17.93 -11.12
CA THR A 6 -0.71 -18.30 -12.49
C THR A 6 -1.41 -17.42 -13.51
N THR A 7 -0.64 -16.68 -14.33
CA THR A 7 -1.20 -15.86 -15.43
C THR A 7 -1.17 -16.64 -16.74
N ARG A 8 -2.28 -16.69 -17.50
CA ARG A 8 -2.35 -17.43 -18.78
C ARG A 8 -1.35 -16.96 -19.85
N LYS A 9 -0.90 -15.71 -19.79
CA LYS A 9 0.03 -15.10 -20.76
C LYS A 9 1.49 -15.04 -20.29
N GLY A 10 1.82 -15.59 -19.12
CA GLY A 10 3.16 -15.52 -18.53
C GLY A 10 3.59 -14.08 -18.21
N LEU A 11 3.40 -13.65 -16.96
CA LEU A 11 3.91 -12.36 -16.51
C LEU A 11 5.44 -12.44 -16.35
N LYS A 12 6.18 -11.63 -17.09
CA LYS A 12 7.61 -11.40 -16.81
C LYS A 12 7.69 -10.39 -15.66
N VAL A 13 8.10 -10.87 -14.48
CA VAL A 13 8.32 -10.01 -13.31
C VAL A 13 9.79 -9.61 -13.26
N GLN A 14 10.04 -8.32 -13.09
CA GLN A 14 11.38 -7.78 -12.84
C GLN A 14 11.37 -7.08 -11.48
N ALA A 15 12.43 -7.32 -10.70
CA ALA A 15 12.67 -6.64 -9.43
C ALA A 15 14.07 -6.02 -9.48
N GLN A 16 14.19 -4.82 -8.95
CA GLN A 16 15.45 -4.08 -8.86
C GLN A 16 15.56 -3.42 -7.50
N LEU A 17 16.78 -3.17 -7.06
CA LEU A 17 17.02 -2.38 -5.85
C LEU A 17 16.63 -0.92 -6.11
N ASP A 18 15.74 -0.39 -5.28
CA ASP A 18 15.51 1.05 -5.22
C ASP A 18 16.60 1.69 -4.34
N THR A 19 17.45 2.50 -4.97
CA THR A 19 18.56 3.20 -4.30
C THR A 19 18.18 4.61 -3.83
N ASN A 20 16.91 5.00 -3.96
CA ASN A 20 16.44 6.29 -3.47
C ASN A 20 16.62 6.40 -1.95
N LEU A 21 16.88 7.63 -1.50
CA LEU A 21 16.97 7.95 -0.08
C LEU A 21 15.57 8.20 0.49
N TYR A 22 15.16 7.33 1.39
CA TYR A 22 13.90 7.47 2.12
C TYR A 22 14.18 7.98 3.54
N PRO A 23 13.87 9.26 3.85
CA PRO A 23 14.08 9.79 5.18
C PRO A 23 13.24 9.02 6.20
N LYS A 24 13.90 8.51 7.23
CA LYS A 24 13.26 7.78 8.32
C LYS A 24 12.80 8.74 9.41
N GLY A 25 11.77 8.36 10.15
CA GLY A 25 11.32 9.10 11.33
C GLY A 25 10.49 10.35 11.02
N ILE A 26 9.93 10.43 9.81
CA ILE A 26 8.88 11.42 9.52
C ILE A 26 7.69 11.09 10.43
N LYS A 27 7.40 11.97 11.38
CA LYS A 27 6.22 11.86 12.23
C LYS A 27 5.05 12.52 11.50
N VAL A 28 3.96 11.77 11.38
CA VAL A 28 2.66 12.27 10.95
C VAL A 28 1.82 12.42 12.21
N SER A 29 1.11 13.53 12.35
CA SER A 29 0.23 13.73 13.51
C SER A 29 -0.98 12.79 13.44
N ASP A 30 -1.62 12.54 14.58
CA ASP A 30 -2.82 11.70 14.60
C ASP A 30 -3.96 12.36 13.80
N GLU A 31 -4.04 13.69 13.79
CA GLU A 31 -5.00 14.45 13.00
C GLU A 31 -4.76 14.31 11.50
N GLU A 32 -3.50 14.42 11.06
CA GLU A 32 -3.13 14.24 9.65
C GLU A 32 -3.43 12.82 9.18
N PHE A 33 -3.16 11.82 10.02
CA PHE A 33 -3.45 10.43 9.70
C PHE A 33 -4.96 10.15 9.68
N ALA A 34 -5.73 10.71 10.61
CA ALA A 34 -7.18 10.58 10.67
C ALA A 34 -7.90 11.26 9.49
N ALA A 35 -7.27 12.25 8.85
CA ALA A 35 -7.81 12.91 7.66
C ALA A 35 -7.78 12.01 6.41
N ILE A 36 -7.01 10.91 6.42
CA ILE A 36 -6.97 9.96 5.31
C ILE A 36 -8.33 9.24 5.22
N ARG A 37 -8.94 9.25 4.04
CA ARG A 37 -10.15 8.48 3.74
C ARG A 37 -9.83 6.98 3.57
N LEU A 38 -9.44 6.36 4.68
CA LEU A 38 -9.02 4.97 4.78
C LEU A 38 -10.20 4.08 5.19
N ASP A 39 -10.62 3.20 4.31
CA ASP A 39 -11.57 2.12 4.61
C ASP A 39 -10.81 0.81 4.80
N ARG A 40 -10.97 0.15 5.95
CA ARG A 40 -10.26 -1.09 6.28
C ARG A 40 -11.12 -2.30 5.92
N ASP A 41 -10.51 -3.29 5.29
CA ASP A 41 -11.22 -4.52 4.96
C ASP A 41 -11.60 -5.32 6.22
N SER A 42 -12.75 -5.99 6.15
CA SER A 42 -13.19 -6.94 7.19
C SER A 42 -12.22 -8.11 7.39
N PHE A 43 -11.49 -8.50 6.35
CA PHE A 43 -10.48 -9.54 6.36
C PHE A 43 -9.08 -8.93 6.29
N HIS A 44 -8.38 -8.96 7.43
CA HIS A 44 -7.05 -8.36 7.60
C HIS A 44 -6.99 -6.85 7.29
N GLY A 45 -7.90 -6.06 7.86
CA GLY A 45 -7.94 -4.60 7.70
C GLY A 45 -6.69 -3.84 8.18
N GLU A 46 -5.78 -4.52 8.86
CA GLU A 46 -4.45 -4.02 9.21
C GLU A 46 -3.47 -4.06 8.03
N TRP A 47 -3.76 -4.83 6.98
CA TRP A 47 -2.97 -4.97 5.75
C TRP A 47 -3.76 -4.54 4.51
N ASN A 48 -5.05 -4.88 4.49
CA ASN A 48 -5.96 -4.69 3.37
C ASN A 48 -6.85 -3.48 3.63
N TYR A 49 -6.68 -2.43 2.83
CA TYR A 49 -7.44 -1.20 2.96
C TYR A 49 -7.61 -0.51 1.61
N THR A 50 -8.62 0.35 1.53
CA THR A 50 -8.88 1.22 0.39
C THR A 50 -8.67 2.67 0.80
N ILE A 51 -7.89 3.43 0.02
CA ILE A 51 -7.79 4.89 0.17
C ILE A 51 -8.60 5.51 -0.95
N THR A 52 -9.59 6.31 -0.61
CA THR A 52 -10.42 7.02 -1.59
C THR A 52 -9.91 8.45 -1.81
N PRO A 53 -10.08 9.03 -3.02
CA PRO A 53 -9.67 10.40 -3.28
C PRO A 53 -10.39 11.39 -2.36
N ASN A 54 -9.69 12.45 -1.99
CA ASN A 54 -10.34 13.62 -1.44
C ASN A 54 -10.83 14.47 -2.63
N THR A 55 -12.11 14.36 -2.97
CA THR A 55 -12.72 15.25 -3.97
C THR A 55 -12.88 16.62 -3.31
N ALA A 56 -12.11 17.59 -3.79
CA ALA A 56 -12.28 19.01 -3.44
C ALA A 56 -13.55 19.58 -4.06
#